data_AF-A0A7Y8IX70-F1
#
_entry.id   AF-A0A7Y8IX70-F1
#
_cell.length_a   1.000
_cell.length_b   1.000
_cell.length_c   1.000
_cell.angle_alpha   90.00
_cell.angle_beta   90.00
_cell.angle_gamma   90.00
#
_symmetry.space_group_name_H-M   'P 1'
#
loop_
_entity.id
_entity.type
_entity.pdbx_description
1 polymer ?
#
loop_
_entity_poly.entity_id
_entity_poly.type
_entity_poly.pdbx_seq_one_letter_code
_entity_poly.pdbx_strand_id
1 'polypeptide(L)'
;MKVKQVSEELGVRYVLEGSVRRSEEKVRITAQLIDALIGHHLWAERYERDLKDLFALQDEITLKILTAIQMKLAGEYQSSITEKYFKGRQGLDCWLKIMEGFNYVGRFNISDNNLARRIAEEAIAMCPEVPTAYYLMAGVHLIDYFLGSISQKGSMRRRLLRGNGLRPSTLVTRLSLPIMPRV
;
A
#
# COMPACT_ATOMS: atom_id res chain seq x y z
N MET A 1 -20.73 25.12 5.54
CA MET A 1 -19.37 25.67 5.33
C MET A 1 -19.08 25.56 3.83
N LYS A 2 -18.48 26.56 3.17
CA LYS A 2 -18.19 26.45 1.73
C LYS A 2 -16.92 25.62 1.55
N VAL A 3 -16.99 24.53 0.77
CA VAL A 3 -15.88 23.58 0.53
C VAL A 3 -14.59 24.28 0.07
N LYS A 4 -14.73 25.34 -0.73
CA LYS A 4 -13.61 26.18 -1.19
C LYS A 4 -12.86 26.87 -0.03
N GLN A 5 -13.59 27.32 0.98
CA GLN A 5 -12.99 27.96 2.15
C GLN A 5 -12.18 26.96 3.00
N VAL A 6 -12.71 25.74 3.19
CA VAL A 6 -11.99 24.64 3.87
C VAL A 6 -10.72 24.26 3.11
N SER A 7 -10.78 24.25 1.77
CA SER A 7 -9.63 24.00 0.90
C SER A 7 -8.55 25.06 1.04
N GLU A 8 -8.92 26.34 1.06
CA GLU A 8 -8.00 27.47 1.24
C GLU A 8 -7.40 27.50 2.65
N GLU A 9 -8.19 27.25 3.69
CA GLU A 9 -7.73 27.23 5.09
C GLU A 9 -6.77 26.06 5.38
N LEU A 10 -7.02 24.88 4.80
CA LEU A 10 -6.23 23.67 5.04
C LEU A 10 -5.16 23.39 3.98
N GLY A 11 -5.13 24.17 2.88
CA GLY A 11 -4.20 23.95 1.77
C GLY A 11 -4.44 22.64 1.01
N VAL A 12 -5.66 22.10 1.03
CA VAL A 12 -6.00 20.80 0.42
C VAL A 12 -6.81 21.00 -0.85
N ARG A 13 -6.51 20.24 -1.91
CA ARG A 13 -7.26 20.30 -3.17
C ARG A 13 -8.59 19.55 -3.12
N TYR A 14 -8.61 18.41 -2.43
CA TYR A 14 -9.76 17.52 -2.36
C TYR A 14 -10.32 17.53 -0.95
N VAL A 15 -11.64 17.65 -0.84
CA VAL A 15 -12.35 17.63 0.44
C VAL A 15 -13.29 16.44 0.44
N LEU A 16 -13.13 15.56 1.44
CA LEU A 16 -14.09 14.51 1.73
C LEU A 16 -15.02 15.02 2.84
N GLU A 17 -16.31 15.07 2.56
CA GLU A 17 -17.32 15.41 3.57
C GLU A 17 -18.43 14.36 3.60
N GLY A 18 -19.13 14.27 4.72
CA GLY A 18 -20.16 13.26 4.90
C GLY A 18 -21.04 13.51 6.10
N SER A 19 -22.09 12.69 6.22
CA SER A 19 -23.02 12.71 7.34
C SER A 19 -23.33 11.30 7.79
N VAL A 20 -23.48 11.12 9.10
CA VAL A 20 -23.91 9.86 9.70
C VAL A 20 -25.22 10.14 10.44
N ARG A 21 -26.28 9.41 10.11
CA ARG A 21 -27.56 9.45 10.81
C ARG A 21 -27.88 8.07 11.36
N ARG A 22 -28.23 8.01 12.63
CA ARG A 22 -28.67 6.78 13.30
C ARG A 22 -30.17 6.85 13.57
N SER A 23 -30.88 5.76 13.30
CA SER A 23 -32.31 5.61 13.62
C SER A 23 -32.53 4.19 14.13
N GLU A 24 -32.94 4.05 15.39
CA GLU A 24 -33.18 2.78 16.09
C GLU A 24 -32.11 1.71 15.83
N GLU A 25 -32.35 0.81 14.88
CA GLU A 25 -31.47 -0.29 14.49
C GLU A 25 -30.60 0.00 13.26
N LYS A 26 -30.75 1.15 12.58
CA LYS A 26 -30.07 1.46 11.32
C LYS A 26 -29.13 2.66 11.41
N VAL A 27 -28.04 2.59 10.64
CA VAL A 27 -27.13 3.69 10.36
C VAL A 27 -27.15 4.00 8.88
N ARG A 28 -27.35 5.28 8.58
CA ARG A 28 -27.26 5.85 7.25
C ARG A 28 -26.02 6.72 7.17
N ILE A 29 -25.12 6.40 6.24
CA ILE A 29 -23.89 7.15 6.00
C ILE A 29 -23.94 7.72 4.60
N THR A 30 -23.67 9.00 4.45
CA THR A 30 -23.45 9.65 3.15
C THR A 30 -22.04 10.19 3.14
N ALA A 31 -21.27 9.92 2.10
CA ALA A 31 -19.93 10.48 1.94
C ALA A 31 -19.75 10.97 0.50
N GLN A 32 -19.03 12.08 0.34
CA GLN A 32 -18.75 12.67 -0.95
C GLN A 32 -17.35 13.28 -0.98
N LEU A 33 -16.65 13.06 -2.10
CA LEU A 33 -15.34 13.60 -2.39
C LEU A 33 -15.50 14.72 -3.42
N ILE A 34 -14.96 15.90 -3.12
CA ILE A 34 -15.15 17.12 -3.91
C ILE A 34 -13.77 17.66 -4.32
N ASP A 35 -13.59 18.01 -5.60
CA ASP A 35 -12.47 18.86 -6.03
C ASP A 35 -12.84 20.31 -5.72
N ALA A 36 -12.18 20.89 -4.73
CA ALA A 36 -12.53 22.22 -4.22
C ALA A 36 -12.10 23.36 -5.16
N LEU A 37 -11.24 23.10 -6.15
CA LEU A 37 -10.82 24.12 -7.12
C LEU A 37 -11.93 24.39 -8.16
N ILE A 38 -12.56 23.33 -8.64
CA ILE A 38 -13.61 23.38 -9.67
C ILE A 38 -15.03 23.19 -9.10
N GLY A 39 -15.16 22.82 -7.83
CA GLY A 39 -16.44 22.61 -7.15
C GLY A 39 -17.20 21.36 -7.60
N HIS A 40 -16.54 20.40 -8.25
CA HIS A 40 -17.18 19.20 -8.77
C HIS A 40 -17.15 18.06 -7.75
N HIS A 41 -18.28 17.36 -7.63
CA HIS A 41 -18.39 16.11 -6.88
C HIS A 41 -17.72 15.00 -7.70
N LEU A 42 -16.60 14.49 -7.20
CA LEU A 42 -15.83 13.42 -7.82
C LEU A 42 -16.43 12.04 -7.54
N TRP A 43 -17.04 11.88 -6.37
CA TRP A 43 -17.66 10.66 -5.91
C TRP A 43 -18.67 10.99 -4.82
N ALA A 44 -19.78 10.25 -4.77
CA ALA A 44 -20.73 10.30 -3.68
C ALA A 44 -21.38 8.93 -3.52
N GLU A 45 -21.42 8.40 -2.30
CA GLU A 45 -22.16 7.18 -1.99
C GLU A 45 -23.01 7.35 -0.73
N ARG A 46 -24.09 6.55 -0.69
CA ARG A 46 -24.99 6.43 0.45
C ARG A 46 -25.08 4.97 0.86
N TYR A 47 -24.91 4.73 2.15
CA TYR A 47 -24.99 3.43 2.78
C TYR A 47 -26.11 3.43 3.81
N GLU A 48 -26.81 2.31 3.91
CA GLU A 48 -27.82 2.06 4.92
C GLU A 48 -27.68 0.60 5.39
N ARG A 49 -27.37 0.42 6.67
CA ARG A 49 -27.14 -0.89 7.30
C ARG A 49 -27.66 -0.91 8.73
N ASP A 50 -27.80 -2.11 9.26
CA ASP A 50 -28.13 -2.30 10.67
C ASP A 50 -26.90 -2.03 11.55
N LEU A 51 -27.14 -1.54 12.77
CA LEU A 51 -26.12 -1.16 13.77
C LEU A 51 -25.21 -2.33 14.16
N LYS A 52 -25.71 -3.56 14.03
CA LYS A 52 -24.94 -4.78 14.31
C LYS A 52 -23.76 -4.94 13.36
N ASP A 53 -23.85 -4.35 12.16
CA ASP A 53 -22.81 -4.40 11.13
C ASP A 53 -21.97 -3.11 11.06
N LEU A 54 -22.10 -2.21 12.04
CA LEU A 54 -21.51 -0.86 11.98
C LEU A 54 -19.99 -0.87 11.80
N PHE A 55 -19.28 -1.77 12.48
CA PHE A 55 -17.82 -1.87 12.36
C PHE A 55 -17.39 -2.41 10.99
N ALA A 56 -18.09 -3.41 10.46
CA ALA A 56 -17.85 -3.91 9.10
C ALA A 56 -18.16 -2.83 8.05
N LEU A 57 -19.20 -2.01 8.28
CA LEU A 57 -19.54 -0.89 7.42
C LEU A 57 -18.46 0.21 7.44
N GLN A 58 -17.85 0.49 8.60
CA GLN A 58 -16.79 1.48 8.71
C GLN A 58 -15.57 1.09 7.86
N ASP A 59 -15.17 -0.18 7.92
CA ASP A 59 -14.05 -0.70 7.14
C ASP A 59 -14.36 -0.65 5.63
N GLU A 60 -15.57 -1.05 5.23
CA GLU A 60 -16.03 -1.02 3.83
C GLU A 60 -16.02 0.41 3.26
N ILE A 61 -16.57 1.37 4.00
CA ILE A 61 -16.63 2.77 3.56
C ILE A 61 -15.23 3.36 3.45
N THR A 62 -14.34 3.07 4.40
CA THR A 62 -12.96 3.57 4.37
C THR A 62 -12.21 3.04 3.14
N LEU A 63 -12.40 1.75 2.84
CA LEU A 63 -11.84 1.13 1.65
C LEU A 63 -12.38 1.71 0.36
N LYS A 64 -13.70 1.96 0.27
CA LYS A 64 -14.30 2.58 -0.90
C LYS A 64 -13.85 4.02 -1.10
N ILE A 65 -13.71 4.80 -0.01
CA ILE A 65 -13.15 6.15 -0.07
C ILE A 65 -11.71 6.10 -0.60
N LEU A 66 -10.87 5.22 -0.07
CA LEU A 66 -9.48 5.09 -0.52
C LEU A 66 -9.38 4.59 -1.96
N THR A 67 -10.25 3.66 -2.35
CA THR A 67 -10.35 3.18 -3.74
C THR A 67 -10.79 4.31 -4.66
N ALA A 68 -11.81 5.09 -4.30
CA ALA A 68 -12.27 6.23 -5.09
C ALA A 68 -11.20 7.32 -5.23
N ILE A 69 -10.48 7.62 -4.15
CA ILE A 69 -9.32 8.52 -4.15
C ILE A 69 -8.22 7.97 -5.06
N GLN A 70 -7.85 6.70 -4.96
CA GLN A 70 -6.81 6.07 -5.79
C GLN A 70 -7.18 5.95 -7.26
N MET A 71 -8.41 5.51 -7.58
CA MET A 71 -8.86 5.39 -8.97
C MET A 71 -8.68 6.70 -9.74
N LYS A 72 -8.91 7.82 -9.06
CA LYS A 72 -8.79 9.15 -9.66
C LYS A 72 -7.39 9.74 -9.57
N LEU A 73 -6.60 9.39 -8.56
CA LEU A 73 -5.22 9.89 -8.43
C LEU A 73 -4.17 9.04 -9.17
N ALA A 74 -4.45 7.77 -9.43
CA ALA A 74 -3.42 6.81 -9.84
C ALA A 74 -3.84 5.82 -10.95
N GLY A 75 -5.08 5.93 -11.47
CA GLY A 75 -5.57 5.21 -12.65
C GLY A 75 -6.19 3.84 -12.38
N GLU A 76 -6.84 3.26 -13.40
CA GLU A 76 -7.63 2.02 -13.31
C GLU A 76 -6.84 0.80 -12.82
N TYR A 77 -5.54 0.72 -13.13
CA TYR A 77 -4.70 -0.41 -12.75
C TYR A 77 -4.62 -0.58 -11.22
N GLN A 78 -4.57 0.52 -10.47
CA GLN A 78 -4.48 0.46 -9.01
C GLN A 78 -5.82 0.08 -8.35
N SER A 79 -6.96 0.35 -9.01
CA SER A 79 -8.28 -0.07 -8.54
C SER A 79 -8.40 -1.59 -8.36
N SER A 80 -7.95 -2.34 -9.38
CA SER A 80 -8.05 -3.80 -9.40
C SER A 80 -7.18 -4.47 -8.33
N ILE A 81 -6.01 -3.89 -8.03
CA ILE A 81 -5.11 -4.36 -6.98
C ILE A 81 -5.73 -4.10 -5.61
N THR A 82 -6.34 -2.92 -5.44
CA THR A 82 -6.97 -2.55 -4.17
C THR A 82 -8.16 -3.40 -3.83
N GLU A 83 -9.04 -3.64 -4.81
CA GLU A 83 -10.16 -4.55 -4.59
C GLU A 83 -9.68 -6.00 -4.35
N LYS A 84 -8.61 -6.45 -5.02
CA LYS A 84 -8.14 -7.84 -4.88
C LYS A 84 -7.46 -8.12 -3.53
N TYR A 85 -6.58 -7.22 -3.08
CA TYR A 85 -5.69 -7.51 -1.95
C TYR A 85 -5.96 -6.67 -0.69
N PHE A 86 -6.57 -5.50 -0.83
CA PHE A 86 -6.83 -4.61 0.29
C PHE A 86 -8.31 -4.69 0.68
N LYS A 87 -8.75 -5.82 1.24
CA LYS A 87 -10.11 -5.97 1.79
C LYS A 87 -10.12 -6.01 3.32
N GLY A 88 -11.15 -5.42 3.92
CA GLY A 88 -11.31 -5.32 5.37
C GLY A 88 -10.21 -4.52 6.07
N ARG A 89 -10.26 -4.47 7.40
CA ARG A 89 -9.35 -3.69 8.23
C ARG A 89 -7.86 -3.99 7.99
N GLN A 90 -7.50 -5.27 7.91
CA GLN A 90 -6.11 -5.67 7.72
C GLN A 90 -5.58 -5.27 6.34
N GLY A 91 -6.38 -5.42 5.28
CA GLY A 91 -6.01 -4.96 3.94
C GLY A 91 -5.86 -3.45 3.86
N LEU A 92 -6.72 -2.71 4.58
CA LEU A 92 -6.62 -1.27 4.74
C LEU A 92 -5.34 -0.84 5.47
N ASP A 93 -5.06 -1.42 6.63
CA ASP A 93 -3.85 -1.12 7.42
C ASP A 93 -2.59 -1.37 6.59
N CYS A 94 -2.59 -2.47 5.84
CA CYS A 94 -1.54 -2.83 4.91
C CYS A 94 -1.31 -1.79 3.81
N TRP A 95 -2.40 -1.34 3.18
CA TRP A 95 -2.34 -0.31 2.16
C TRP A 95 -1.78 1.00 2.70
N LEU A 96 -2.27 1.45 3.85
CA LEU A 96 -1.81 2.68 4.50
C LEU A 96 -0.32 2.59 4.83
N LYS A 97 0.13 1.44 5.33
CA LYS A 97 1.55 1.18 5.63
C LYS A 97 2.43 1.25 4.37
N ILE A 98 1.97 0.68 3.25
CA ILE A 98 2.69 0.75 1.97
C ILE A 98 2.78 2.21 1.48
N MET A 99 1.69 2.97 1.59
CA MET A 99 1.67 4.38 1.17
C MET A 99 2.51 5.29 2.05
N GLU A 100 2.56 5.02 3.36
CA GLU A 100 3.50 5.66 4.27
C GLU A 100 4.95 5.47 3.79
N GLY A 101 5.31 4.23 3.42
CA GLY A 101 6.63 3.93 2.88
C GLY A 101 6.96 4.71 1.60
N PHE A 102 6.03 4.77 0.64
CA PHE A 102 6.23 5.51 -0.60
C PHE A 102 6.42 7.02 -0.36
N ASN A 103 5.76 7.60 0.64
CA ASN A 103 5.99 9.00 1.02
C ASN A 103 7.46 9.24 1.37
N TYR A 104 8.07 8.36 2.17
CA TYR A 104 9.48 8.48 2.55
C TYR A 104 10.44 8.23 1.38
N VAL A 105 10.16 7.25 0.50
CA VAL A 105 10.94 7.05 -0.74
C VAL A 105 10.95 8.31 -1.60
N GLY A 106 9.80 8.99 -1.72
CA GLY A 106 9.66 10.21 -2.53
C GLY A 106 10.47 11.41 -2.04
N ARG A 107 10.96 11.40 -0.79
CA ARG A 107 11.76 12.49 -0.21
C ARG A 107 13.24 12.45 -0.59
N PHE A 108 13.69 11.37 -1.24
CA PHE A 108 15.01 11.27 -1.88
C PHE A 108 16.19 11.64 -0.95
N ASN A 109 16.24 11.06 0.25
CA ASN A 109 17.38 11.22 1.16
C ASN A 109 17.65 9.93 1.95
N ILE A 110 18.88 9.78 2.47
CA ILE A 110 19.35 8.52 3.07
C ILE A 110 18.56 8.16 4.34
N SER A 111 18.29 9.14 5.20
CA SER A 111 17.59 8.93 6.47
C SER A 111 16.17 8.41 6.24
N ASP A 112 15.42 9.08 5.39
CA ASP A 112 14.05 8.70 5.07
C ASP A 112 14.02 7.37 4.28
N ASN A 113 14.99 7.11 3.41
CA ASN A 113 15.06 5.83 2.70
C ASN A 113 15.33 4.65 3.64
N ASN A 114 16.10 4.85 4.71
CA ASN A 114 16.29 3.84 5.76
C ASN A 114 15.01 3.58 6.57
N LEU A 115 14.20 4.60 6.81
CA LEU A 115 12.88 4.44 7.43
C LEU A 115 11.92 3.72 6.48
N ALA A 116 11.89 4.12 5.21
CA ALA A 116 11.11 3.45 4.16
C ALA A 116 11.47 1.97 4.05
N ARG A 117 12.75 1.59 4.19
CA ARG A 117 13.16 0.18 4.24
C ARG A 117 12.48 -0.59 5.36
N ARG A 118 12.47 -0.04 6.58
CA ARG A 118 11.83 -0.72 7.73
C ARG A 118 10.33 -0.87 7.50
N ILE A 119 9.69 0.19 7.01
CA ILE A 119 8.25 0.18 6.66
C ILE A 119 7.98 -0.89 5.58
N ALA A 120 8.84 -0.99 4.57
CA ALA A 120 8.71 -2.01 3.52
C ALA A 120 8.88 -3.44 4.07
N GLU A 121 9.83 -3.68 4.99
CA GLU A 121 9.97 -4.98 5.66
C GLU A 121 8.72 -5.33 6.48
N GLU A 122 8.17 -4.36 7.22
CA GLU A 122 6.92 -4.53 7.98
C GLU A 122 5.72 -4.79 7.07
N ALA A 123 5.59 -4.06 5.96
CA ALA A 123 4.52 -4.24 4.99
C ALA A 123 4.58 -5.63 4.32
N ILE A 124 5.77 -6.10 3.95
CA ILE A 124 5.96 -7.45 3.39
C ILE A 124 5.62 -8.53 4.42
N ALA A 125 5.95 -8.30 5.70
CA ALA A 125 5.59 -9.23 6.77
C ALA A 125 4.07 -9.24 7.04
N MET A 126 3.40 -8.09 6.89
CA MET A 126 1.96 -7.94 7.11
C MET A 126 1.13 -8.55 5.97
N CYS A 127 1.56 -8.36 4.72
CA CYS A 127 0.83 -8.81 3.52
C CYS A 127 1.78 -9.37 2.45
N PRO A 128 2.31 -10.58 2.65
CA PRO A 128 3.30 -11.17 1.75
C PRO A 128 2.77 -11.44 0.33
N GLU A 129 1.45 -11.52 0.15
CA GLU A 129 0.77 -11.75 -1.13
C GLU A 129 0.59 -10.47 -1.98
N VAL A 130 0.84 -9.29 -1.40
CA VAL A 130 0.63 -8.00 -2.06
C VAL A 130 1.87 -7.61 -2.88
N PRO A 131 1.78 -7.55 -4.24
CA PRO A 131 2.93 -7.16 -5.06
C PRO A 131 3.45 -5.75 -4.77
N THR A 132 2.55 -4.85 -4.36
CA THR A 132 2.85 -3.45 -4.05
C THR A 132 3.84 -3.27 -2.90
N ALA A 133 3.87 -4.18 -1.93
CA ALA A 133 4.85 -4.14 -0.84
C ALA A 133 6.28 -4.39 -1.37
N TYR A 134 6.43 -5.27 -2.36
CA TYR A 134 7.72 -5.51 -3.01
C TYR A 134 8.12 -4.36 -3.95
N TYR A 135 7.15 -3.72 -4.61
CA TYR A 135 7.43 -2.50 -5.39
C TYR A 135 7.98 -1.37 -4.52
N LEU A 136 7.45 -1.21 -3.30
CA LEU A 136 8.00 -0.27 -2.33
C LEU A 136 9.47 -0.60 -2.00
N MET A 137 9.79 -1.87 -1.70
CA MET A 137 11.16 -2.30 -1.43
C MET A 137 12.10 -2.07 -2.64
N ALA A 138 11.60 -2.30 -3.86
CA ALA A 138 12.35 -1.99 -5.08
C ALA A 138 12.65 -0.49 -5.19
N GLY A 139 11.68 0.37 -4.85
CA GLY A 139 11.87 1.82 -4.77
C GLY A 139 12.98 2.20 -3.77
N VAL A 140 12.99 1.59 -2.58
CA VAL A 140 14.04 1.80 -1.58
C VAL A 140 15.42 1.46 -2.16
N HIS A 141 15.57 0.31 -2.80
CA HIS A 141 16.85 -0.09 -3.40
C HIS A 141 17.31 0.83 -4.53
N LEU A 142 16.37 1.33 -5.33
CA LEU A 142 16.65 2.29 -6.39
C LEU A 142 17.15 3.63 -5.81
N ILE A 143 16.53 4.12 -4.73
CA ILE A 143 17.00 5.32 -4.04
C ILE A 143 18.37 5.10 -3.39
N ASP A 144 18.64 3.92 -2.82
CA ASP A 144 19.98 3.62 -2.29
C ASP A 144 21.06 3.74 -3.36
N TYR A 145 20.76 3.22 -4.55
CA TYR A 145 21.64 3.31 -5.70
C TYR A 145 21.92 4.77 -6.09
N PHE A 146 20.86 5.56 -6.25
CA PHE A 146 21.00 6.96 -6.66
C PHE A 146 21.72 7.82 -5.62
N LEU A 147 21.51 7.56 -4.34
CA LEU A 147 22.15 8.30 -3.24
C LEU A 147 23.54 7.78 -2.90
N GLY A 148 24.02 6.72 -3.57
CA GLY A 148 25.30 6.08 -3.25
C GLY A 148 25.33 5.48 -1.84
N SER A 149 24.18 5.25 -1.21
CA SER A 149 24.07 4.69 0.14
C SER A 149 24.04 3.17 0.14
N ILE A 150 24.34 2.53 -1.00
CA ILE A 150 24.55 1.09 -1.09
C ILE A 150 25.84 0.72 -0.33
N SER A 151 25.76 0.60 1.00
CA SER A 151 26.78 -0.11 1.78
C SER A 151 26.26 -0.58 3.14
N GLN A 152 25.74 -1.82 3.20
CA GLN A 152 26.43 -2.93 3.87
C GLN A 152 25.68 -4.27 3.72
N LYS A 153 26.38 -5.22 3.11
CA LYS A 153 26.19 -6.68 3.22
C LYS A 153 25.80 -7.08 4.65
N GLY A 154 24.64 -7.70 4.88
CA GLY A 154 24.40 -8.22 6.24
C GLY A 154 23.16 -9.08 6.54
N SER A 155 21.97 -8.75 6.03
CA SER A 155 20.73 -9.37 6.55
C SER A 155 20.10 -10.42 5.64
N MET A 156 20.17 -10.25 4.31
CA MET A 156 19.52 -11.19 3.38
C MET A 156 20.24 -12.56 3.32
N ARG A 157 21.59 -12.57 3.43
CA ARG A 157 22.37 -13.82 3.50
C ARG A 157 22.28 -14.53 4.85
N ARG A 158 21.96 -13.82 5.95
CA ARG A 158 21.81 -14.42 7.30
C ARG A 158 20.40 -14.94 7.58
N ARG A 159 19.34 -14.35 6.99
CA ARG A 159 17.97 -14.84 7.15
C ARG A 159 17.69 -16.12 6.33
N LEU A 160 18.25 -16.23 5.13
CA LEU A 160 18.13 -17.45 4.30
C LEU A 160 18.89 -18.67 4.87
N LEU A 161 19.90 -18.47 5.71
CA LEU A 161 20.67 -19.56 6.35
C LEU A 161 20.16 -19.92 7.76
N ARG A 162 19.15 -19.23 8.30
CA ARG A 162 18.59 -19.50 9.64
C ARG A 162 17.18 -20.08 9.63
N GLY A 163 16.49 -20.07 8.50
CA GLY A 163 15.16 -20.66 8.36
C GLY A 163 15.14 -21.71 7.27
N ASN A 164 15.67 -22.90 7.55
CA ASN A 164 15.13 -24.18 7.06
C ASN A 164 15.97 -25.34 7.62
N GLY A 165 15.48 -25.92 8.70
CA GLY A 165 15.85 -27.27 9.14
C GLY A 165 15.26 -28.33 8.21
N LEU A 166 15.58 -28.27 6.92
CA LEU A 166 15.31 -29.34 5.97
C LEU A 166 16.64 -30.04 5.69
N ARG A 167 16.69 -31.30 6.12
CA ARG A 167 17.84 -32.22 6.03
C ARG A 167 18.39 -32.27 4.60
N PRO A 168 19.71 -32.44 4.41
CA PRO A 168 20.31 -32.50 3.09
C PRO A 168 19.97 -33.85 2.43
N SER A 169 19.04 -33.85 1.47
CA SER A 169 19.02 -34.87 0.43
C SER A 169 19.86 -34.38 -0.74
N THR A 170 21.00 -35.03 -0.89
CA THR A 170 21.90 -35.08 -2.05
C THR A 170 21.22 -34.77 -3.38
N LEU A 171 21.83 -33.87 -4.19
CA LEU A 171 22.08 -34.06 -5.63
C LEU A 171 22.94 -32.90 -6.15
N VAL A 172 24.24 -33.17 -6.23
CA VAL A 172 25.21 -32.36 -6.99
C VAL A 172 25.01 -32.72 -8.47
N THR A 173 24.37 -31.85 -9.25
CA THR A 173 24.38 -31.99 -10.71
C THR A 173 25.69 -31.42 -11.24
N ARG A 174 26.63 -32.33 -11.53
CA ARG A 174 27.91 -32.04 -12.19
C ARG A 174 27.63 -31.83 -13.69
N LEU A 175 27.80 -30.60 -14.20
CA LEU A 175 27.85 -30.34 -15.63
C LEU A 175 29.29 -30.60 -16.12
N SER A 176 29.50 -31.73 -16.77
CA SER A 176 30.73 -32.07 -17.49
C SER A 176 30.50 -31.95 -18.99
N LEU A 177 31.08 -30.91 -19.61
CA LEU A 177 31.19 -30.80 -21.07
C LEU A 177 32.41 -31.62 -21.54
N PRO A 178 32.27 -32.55 -22.50
CA PRO A 178 33.42 -33.26 -23.07
C PRO A 178 34.17 -32.36 -24.07
N ILE A 179 35.48 -32.26 -23.89
CA ILE A 179 36.41 -31.72 -24.89
C ILE A 179 36.69 -32.84 -25.90
N MET A 180 36.31 -32.66 -27.17
CA MET A 180 36.68 -33.60 -28.24
C MET A 180 38.17 -33.48 -28.61
N PRO A 181 38.89 -34.60 -28.85
CA PRO A 181 40.26 -34.55 -29.32
C PRO A 181 40.33 -34.28 -30.83
N ARG A 182 41.34 -33.50 -31.22
CA ARG A 182 41.77 -33.28 -32.61
C ARG A 182 42.22 -34.59 -33.26
N VAL A 183 41.85 -34.79 -34.52
CA VAL A 183 42.62 -35.54 -35.52
C VAL A 183 42.92 -34.58 -36.66
#